data_AF-A0A968Q9S0-F1
#
_entry.id   AF-A0A968Q9S0-F1
#
_cell.length_a   1.000
_cell.length_b   1.000
_cell.length_c   1.000
_cell.angle_alpha   90.00
_cell.angle_beta   90.00
_cell.angle_gamma   90.00
#
_symmetry.space_group_name_H-M   'P 1'
#
loop_
_entity.id
_entity.type
_entity.pdbx_description
1 polymer ?
#
loop_
_entity_poly.entity_id
_entity_poly.type
_entity_poly.pdbx_seq_one_letter_code
_entity_poly.pdbx_strand_id
1 'polypeptide(L)' 'MSDHISLWLRCRRPPPTLADYLPLAQYCADHFISYSQGRRLIRKRRVVAVKLRGRWYVKK' A
#
# COMPACT_ATOMS: atom_id res chain seq x y z
N MET A 1 -6.42 10.71 43.98
CA MET A 1 -6.81 9.34 43.59
C MET A 1 -7.14 9.38 42.12
N SER A 2 -6.51 8.51 41.34
CA SER A 2 -6.32 8.65 39.89
C SER A 2 -7.45 8.02 39.08
N ASP A 3 -8.16 8.83 38.29
CA ASP A 3 -9.06 8.36 37.24
C ASP A 3 -8.24 7.99 35.99
N HIS A 4 -7.69 6.78 35.97
CA HIS A 4 -7.11 6.23 34.75
C HIS A 4 -8.23 5.68 33.85
N ILE A 5 -8.73 6.49 32.92
CA ILE A 5 -9.47 6.00 31.75
C ILE A 5 -8.52 5.10 30.95
N SER A 6 -8.70 3.80 31.11
CA SER A 6 -8.11 2.79 30.22
C SER A 6 -8.88 2.84 28.90
N LEU A 7 -8.44 3.70 27.99
CA LEU A 7 -8.90 3.67 26.60
C LEU A 7 -8.32 2.39 25.97
N TRP A 8 -9.06 1.28 26.06
CA TRP A 8 -8.71 0.02 25.42
C TRP A 8 -8.73 0.22 23.90
N LEU A 9 -7.63 0.72 23.35
CA LEU A 9 -7.24 0.66 21.94
C LEU A 9 -7.05 -0.81 21.54
N ARG A 10 -8.16 -1.58 21.50
CA ARG A 10 -8.20 -2.91 20.91
C ARG A 10 -8.07 -2.75 19.40
N CYS A 11 -7.03 -3.38 18.86
CA CYS A 11 -6.70 -3.52 17.44
C CYS A 11 -6.09 -2.29 16.73
N ARG A 12 -4.85 -1.91 17.07
CA ARG A 12 -3.99 -1.12 16.16
C ARG A 12 -3.31 -2.01 15.11
N ARG A 13 -4.09 -2.67 14.24
CA ARG A 13 -3.62 -2.76 12.85
C ARG A 13 -4.19 -1.50 12.21
N PRO A 14 -3.39 -0.45 11.93
CA PRO A 14 -3.91 0.66 11.15
C PRO A 14 -4.65 0.05 9.95
N PRO A 15 -5.88 0.50 9.62
CA PRO A 15 -6.52 0.05 8.39
C PRO A 15 -5.46 0.20 7.30
N PRO A 16 -5.22 -0.80 6.42
CA PRO A 16 -4.15 -0.75 5.43
C PRO A 16 -4.32 0.55 4.65
N THR A 17 -3.54 1.55 5.04
CA THR A 17 -3.78 2.91 4.59
C THR A 17 -3.21 2.98 3.19
N LEU A 18 -3.81 3.81 2.34
CA LEU A 18 -3.16 4.20 1.09
C LEU A 18 -1.74 4.75 1.31
N ALA A 19 -1.39 5.14 2.54
CA ALA A 19 -0.03 5.49 2.93
C ALA A 19 1.01 4.38 2.65
N ASP A 20 0.63 3.09 2.74
CA ASP A 20 1.52 1.96 2.46
C ASP A 20 1.55 1.58 0.96
N TYR A 21 0.73 2.24 0.13
CA TYR A 21 0.56 1.92 -1.27
C TYR A 21 0.77 3.14 -2.15
N LEU A 22 1.75 3.08 -3.03
CA LEU A 22 2.03 4.16 -3.98
C LEU A 22 1.50 3.82 -5.38
N PRO A 23 1.11 4.81 -6.20
CA PRO A 23 0.63 4.55 -7.56
C PRO A 23 1.68 3.77 -8.38
N LEU A 24 1.23 2.85 -9.24
CA LEU A 24 2.14 2.08 -10.10
C LEU A 24 3.06 2.99 -10.93
N ALA A 25 2.58 4.16 -11.35
CA ALA A 25 3.40 5.15 -12.06
C ALA A 25 4.60 5.63 -11.22
N GLN A 26 4.39 5.92 -9.94
CA GLN A 26 5.46 6.31 -9.01
C GLN A 26 6.44 5.15 -8.78
N TYR A 27 5.93 3.94 -8.56
CA TYR A 27 6.76 2.74 -8.43
C TYR A 27 7.69 2.57 -9.65
N CYS A 28 7.13 2.76 -10.84
CA CYS A 28 7.89 2.64 -12.08
C CYS A 28 8.98 3.71 -12.20
N ALA A 29 8.70 4.95 -11.77
CA ALA A 29 9.67 6.03 -11.74
C ALA A 29 10.81 5.76 -10.75
N ASP A 30 10.48 5.33 -9.51
CA ASP A 30 11.47 5.05 -8.46
C ASP A 30 12.40 3.89 -8.84
N HIS A 31 11.89 2.92 -9.59
CA HIS A 31 12.64 1.73 -10.03
C HIS A 31 13.20 1.84 -11.46
N PHE A 32 13.05 2.98 -12.13
CA PHE A 32 13.49 3.20 -13.52
C PHE A 32 13.01 2.12 -14.51
N ILE A 33 11.77 1.67 -14.36
CA ILE A 33 11.13 0.68 -15.24
C ILE A 33 9.96 1.27 -16.00
N SER A 34 9.64 0.69 -17.16
CA SER A 34 8.44 1.04 -17.91
C SER A 34 7.16 0.59 -17.20
N TYR A 35 6.05 1.29 -17.46
CA TYR A 35 4.73 0.93 -16.94
C TYR A 35 4.32 -0.51 -17.30
N SER A 36 4.69 -0.97 -18.50
CA SER A 36 4.47 -2.34 -18.96
C SER A 36 5.27 -3.37 -18.16
N GLN A 37 6.52 -3.07 -17.81
CA GLN A 37 7.32 -3.89 -16.89
C GLN A 37 6.69 -3.91 -15.49
N GLY A 38 6.25 -2.76 -14.97
CA GLY A 38 5.53 -2.68 -13.70
C GLY A 38 4.28 -3.57 -13.66
N ARG A 39 3.42 -3.52 -14.69
CA ARG A 39 2.27 -4.44 -14.80
C ARG A 39 2.69 -5.90 -14.88
N ARG A 40 3.80 -6.21 -15.55
CA ARG A 40 4.34 -7.57 -15.64
C ARG A 40 4.78 -8.08 -14.27
N LEU A 41 5.36 -7.23 -13.42
CA LEU A 41 5.73 -7.59 -12.04
C LEU A 41 4.49 -7.92 -11.20
N ILE A 42 3.42 -7.13 -11.31
CA ILE A 42 2.13 -7.40 -10.65
C ILE A 42 1.55 -8.74 -11.12
N ARG A 43 1.49 -8.97 -12.44
CA ARG A 43 0.97 -10.24 -13.01
C ARG A 43 1.76 -11.46 -12.57
N LYS A 44 3.09 -11.33 -12.45
CA LYS A 44 3.99 -12.37 -11.95
C LYS A 44 3.96 -12.51 -10.42
N ARG A 45 3.10 -11.76 -9.71
CA ARG A 45 3.01 -11.71 -8.24
C ARG A 45 4.36 -11.40 -7.57
N ARG A 46 5.26 -10.68 -8.26
CA ARG A 46 6.56 -10.26 -7.70
C ARG A 46 6.44 -9.05 -6.78
N VAL A 47 5.35 -8.31 -6.88
CA VAL A 47 5.02 -7.15 -6.05
C VAL A 47 3.57 -7.24 -5.62
N VAL A 48 3.28 -6.81 -4.39
CA VAL A 48 1.91 -6.74 -3.88
C VAL A 48 1.29 -5.46 -4.42
N ALA A 49 0.14 -5.57 -5.09
CA ALA A 49 -0.56 -4.42 -5.63
C ALA A 49 -2.08 -4.60 -5.51
N VAL A 50 -2.79 -3.48 -5.40
CA VAL A 50 -4.25 -3.40 -5.38
C VAL A 50 -4.75 -2.53 -6.52
N LYS A 51 -5.95 -2.83 -7.02
CA LYS A 51 -6.61 -2.04 -8.07
C LYS A 51 -7.74 -1.23 -7.46
N LEU A 52 -7.65 0.10 -7.52
CA LEU A 52 -8.64 1.02 -6.98
C LEU A 52 -9.07 2.00 -8.08
N ARG A 53 -10.38 2.11 -8.33
CA ARG A 53 -10.95 3.01 -9.34
C ARG A 53 -10.25 2.91 -10.72
N GLY A 54 -9.91 1.68 -11.13
CA GLY A 54 -9.22 1.42 -12.40
C GLY A 54 -7.70 1.61 -12.40
N ARG A 55 -7.12 2.16 -11.32
CA ARG A 55 -5.67 2.43 -11.19
C ARG A 55 -4.99 1.38 -10.30
N TRP A 56 -3.74 1.06 -10.61
CA TRP A 56 -2.93 0.14 -9.81
C TRP A 56 -2.11 0.89 -8.78
N TYR A 57 -2.06 0.36 -7.57
CA TYR A 57 -1.28 0.85 -6.45
C TYR A 57 -0.42 -0.29 -5.90
N VAL A 58 0.88 -0.06 -5.75
CA VAL A 58 1.89 -1.04 -5.34
C VAL A 58 2.25 -0.78 -3.90
N LYS A 59 2.33 -1.85 -3.09
CA LYS A 59 2.77 -1.76 -1.70
C LYS A 59 4.25 -1.39 -1.66
N LYS A 60 4.62 -0.38 -0.87
CA LYS A 60 6.01 0.02 -0.62
C LYS A 60 6.75 -1.01 0.23
#